data_AF-A0AAU3IZA2-F1
#
_entry.id   AF-A0AAU3IZA2-F1
#
_cell.length_a   1.000
_cell.length_b   1.000
_cell.length_c   1.000
_cell.angle_alpha   90.00
_cell.angle_beta   90.00
_cell.angle_gamma   90.00
#
_symmetry.space_group_name_H-M   'P 1'
#
loop_
_entity.id
_entity.type
_entity.pdbx_description
1 polymer ?
#
loop_
_entity_poly.entity_id
_entity_poly.type
_entity_poly.pdbx_seq_one_letter_code
_entity_poly.pdbx_strand_id
1 'polypeptide(L)'
;MHADLSRLTFRPERHYSAVVAQQGRVQLDADANEQTAIQLHQSRTLTADLIGRYGGPRDAAGFRIEYVGGRHDIDTLYIHGGRYYVDGILVDADRPVPGAPVPDEDAEDAEQDTAAPPSYWTYWDQPDAYRDPEKPGDRLPSPAGAPFVVYLNVWERSVNAAEDPALREVALGATMPDTAARVKVVWQVLPLSLTELAIEDADPSKEVVRAAFDKWAQRQAAATGRLAARSERPDHADEDPCLVRPDARYRGPENQLYRVEVHAGGEAKDATFKWSRENGSVVFAVDELDGTWVQLASLGHDDKLDLDVGDHVEFTDTAYASRLEALPLLRVEELDLPGRRVRLSAEPEPGVGRLPHLNPFLRRWDHHEGPRRKGRTAALKGGAVPVTEGEWLPLEDGVEVYFAKGGGYRTGDHWLIPARTATGGVEWPADPARRPLLQGPAGIARHLAPLALVKGEESAVDLRLAFGPLAGSIPAADAATLAAEEQARREELAAEDPSHGRSQTTVEAEAAVEGDN
;
A
#
# COMPACT_ATOMS: atom_id res chain seq x y z
N MET A 1 4.62 5.21 0.06
CA MET A 1 4.09 6.04 -1.03
C MET A 1 5.25 6.84 -1.58
N HIS A 2 5.61 6.68 -2.85
CA HIS A 2 6.65 7.49 -3.49
C HIS A 2 5.95 8.54 -4.35
N ALA A 3 5.85 9.74 -3.81
CA ALA A 3 5.19 10.89 -4.43
C ALA A 3 5.77 12.15 -3.79
N ASP A 4 5.79 13.25 -4.55
CA ASP A 4 6.21 14.55 -4.04
C ASP A 4 5.09 15.11 -3.16
N LEU A 5 5.37 15.23 -1.86
CA LEU A 5 4.37 15.51 -0.83
C LEU A 5 4.95 16.48 0.19
N SER A 6 4.12 17.40 0.67
CA SER A 6 4.55 18.33 1.72
C SER A 6 4.83 17.60 3.04
N ARG A 7 3.93 16.68 3.43
CA ARG A 7 3.99 15.81 4.62
C ARG A 7 2.79 14.85 4.67
N LEU A 8 2.87 13.83 5.52
CA LEU A 8 1.71 13.02 5.94
C LEU A 8 1.35 13.34 7.39
N THR A 9 0.10 13.74 7.64
CA THR A 9 -0.36 14.23 8.95
C THR A 9 -1.29 13.28 9.69
N PHE A 10 -1.84 12.27 9.01
CA PHE A 10 -2.77 11.31 9.59
C PHE A 10 -2.17 10.59 10.81
N ARG A 11 -2.90 10.64 11.94
CA ARG A 11 -2.53 10.07 13.23
C ARG A 11 -3.74 9.39 13.87
N PRO A 12 -3.88 8.05 13.76
CA PRO A 12 -5.07 7.35 14.24
C PRO A 12 -5.31 7.53 15.75
N GLU A 13 -4.24 7.72 16.54
CA GLU A 13 -4.31 7.94 17.99
C GLU A 13 -4.87 9.31 18.40
N ARG A 14 -5.05 10.24 17.45
CA ARG A 14 -5.66 11.55 17.69
C ARG A 14 -7.18 11.54 17.50
N HIS A 15 -7.74 10.46 16.95
CA HIS A 15 -9.18 10.26 16.78
C HIS A 15 -9.89 11.35 15.96
N TYR A 16 -9.19 11.98 15.00
CA TYR A 16 -9.85 12.89 14.05
C TYR A 16 -10.76 12.10 13.11
N SER A 17 -11.96 12.64 12.86
CA SER A 17 -12.95 12.02 11.98
C SER A 17 -13.09 12.69 10.61
N ALA A 18 -12.57 13.90 10.46
CA ALA A 18 -12.57 14.66 9.20
C ALA A 18 -11.59 15.84 9.25
N VAL A 19 -11.21 16.33 8.07
CA VAL A 19 -10.52 17.59 7.80
C VAL A 19 -11.57 18.62 7.37
N VAL A 20 -11.53 19.81 7.98
CA VAL A 20 -12.49 20.89 7.68
C VAL A 20 -11.76 22.06 7.03
N ALA A 21 -11.98 22.25 5.74
CA ALA A 21 -11.47 23.42 5.01
C ALA A 21 -12.10 24.70 5.57
N GLN A 22 -11.28 25.73 5.80
CA GLN A 22 -11.71 27.00 6.36
C GLN A 22 -11.71 28.10 5.29
N GLN A 23 -12.73 28.95 5.32
CA GLN A 23 -12.87 30.06 4.36
C GLN A 23 -11.64 30.97 4.38
N GLY A 24 -11.11 31.27 3.19
CA GLY A 24 -9.99 32.19 3.00
C GLY A 24 -8.61 31.64 3.37
N ARG A 25 -8.48 30.33 3.65
CA ARG A 25 -7.19 29.69 3.95
C ARG A 25 -6.65 28.89 2.77
N VAL A 26 -5.32 28.88 2.64
CA VAL A 26 -4.58 28.07 1.66
C VAL A 26 -4.82 26.59 1.94
N GLN A 27 -5.05 25.81 0.88
CA GLN A 27 -5.18 24.36 0.94
C GLN A 27 -3.83 23.71 0.63
N LEU A 28 -3.49 22.64 1.35
CA LEU A 28 -2.30 21.85 1.11
C LEU A 28 -2.69 20.44 0.66
N ASP A 29 -1.80 19.79 -0.09
CA ASP A 29 -1.92 18.37 -0.45
C ASP A 29 -2.11 17.48 0.79
N ALA A 30 -1.39 17.82 1.88
CA ALA A 30 -1.45 17.09 3.14
C ALA A 30 -2.88 17.03 3.74
N ASP A 31 -3.69 18.08 3.57
CA ASP A 31 -5.05 18.14 4.11
C ASP A 31 -5.99 17.18 3.36
N ALA A 32 -5.89 17.13 2.03
CA ALA A 32 -6.66 16.21 1.19
C ALA A 32 -6.23 14.75 1.40
N ASN A 33 -4.92 14.52 1.52
CA ASN A 33 -4.34 13.22 1.79
C ASN A 33 -4.75 12.70 3.18
N GLU A 34 -4.76 13.56 4.21
CA GLU A 34 -5.22 13.20 5.55
C GLU A 34 -6.71 12.86 5.58
N GLN A 35 -7.56 13.62 4.88
CA GLN A 35 -8.99 13.29 4.77
C GLN A 35 -9.21 11.88 4.18
N THR A 36 -8.47 11.54 3.12
CA THR A 36 -8.54 10.22 2.49
C THR A 36 -8.07 9.12 3.44
N ALA A 37 -6.95 9.34 4.13
CA ALA A 37 -6.41 8.40 5.10
C ALA A 37 -7.37 8.13 6.28
N ILE A 38 -8.04 9.16 6.79
CA ILE A 38 -9.07 9.02 7.85
C ILE A 38 -10.23 8.14 7.37
N GLN A 39 -10.76 8.41 6.16
CA GLN A 39 -11.87 7.64 5.61
C GLN A 39 -11.50 6.17 5.35
N LEU A 40 -10.31 5.92 4.80
CA LEU A 40 -9.81 4.56 4.58
C LEU A 40 -9.63 3.82 5.90
N HIS A 41 -9.06 4.47 6.92
CA HIS A 41 -8.92 3.87 8.25
C HIS A 41 -10.28 3.47 8.83
N GLN A 42 -11.26 4.38 8.84
CA GLN A 42 -12.60 4.10 9.35
C GLN A 42 -13.31 2.97 8.58
N SER A 43 -13.26 3.02 7.24
CA SER A 43 -13.89 2.01 6.37
C SER A 43 -13.29 0.62 6.57
N ARG A 44 -11.95 0.52 6.63
CA ARG A 44 -11.24 -0.75 6.83
C ARG A 44 -11.45 -1.30 8.23
N THR A 45 -11.39 -0.45 9.25
CA THR A 45 -11.67 -0.88 10.64
C THR A 45 -13.09 -1.41 10.76
N LEU A 46 -14.09 -0.70 10.24
CA LEU A 46 -15.48 -1.18 10.22
C LEU A 46 -15.60 -2.53 9.50
N THR A 47 -14.96 -2.66 8.34
CA THR A 47 -15.01 -3.89 7.54
C THR A 47 -14.35 -5.06 8.29
N ALA A 48 -13.20 -4.84 8.92
CA ALA A 48 -12.49 -5.84 9.72
C ALA A 48 -13.28 -6.23 10.99
N ASP A 49 -13.96 -5.29 11.64
CA ASP A 49 -14.77 -5.56 12.83
C ASP A 49 -16.00 -6.43 12.50
N LEU A 50 -16.57 -6.28 11.29
CA LEU A 50 -17.74 -7.04 10.85
C LEU A 50 -17.38 -8.42 10.27
N ILE A 51 -16.32 -8.51 9.46
CA ILE A 51 -15.92 -9.73 8.74
C ILE A 51 -14.94 -10.57 9.57
N GLY A 52 -14.15 -9.93 10.43
CA GLY A 52 -12.93 -10.48 11.01
C GLY A 52 -11.70 -10.16 10.16
N ARG A 53 -10.57 -10.82 10.48
CA ARG A 53 -9.28 -10.61 9.79
C ARG A 53 -9.32 -10.94 8.31
N TYR A 54 -10.13 -11.91 7.91
CA TYR A 54 -10.30 -12.24 6.51
C TYR A 54 -11.62 -12.96 6.24
N GLY A 55 -12.17 -12.75 5.04
CA GLY A 55 -13.37 -13.45 4.60
C GLY A 55 -13.92 -12.93 3.28
N GLY A 56 -14.70 -13.76 2.59
CA GLY A 56 -15.37 -13.42 1.33
C GLY A 56 -16.90 -13.45 1.43
N PRO A 57 -17.64 -12.73 0.57
CA PRO A 57 -19.08 -12.88 0.49
C PRO A 57 -19.43 -14.34 0.11
N ARG A 58 -20.33 -15.00 0.83
CA ARG A 58 -20.63 -16.44 0.67
C ARG A 58 -20.82 -16.89 -0.79
N ASP A 59 -21.56 -16.11 -1.58
CA ASP A 59 -21.93 -16.46 -2.95
C ASP A 59 -20.98 -15.87 -4.01
N ALA A 60 -19.93 -15.16 -3.58
CA ALA A 60 -18.94 -14.52 -4.45
C ALA A 60 -17.54 -14.53 -3.83
N ALA A 61 -17.22 -15.55 -3.03
CA ALA A 61 -15.96 -15.65 -2.31
C ALA A 61 -14.83 -16.02 -3.29
N GLY A 62 -13.95 -15.07 -3.54
CA GLY A 62 -12.80 -15.23 -4.44
C GLY A 62 -11.68 -16.10 -3.88
N PHE A 63 -10.65 -16.31 -4.70
CA PHE A 63 -9.41 -17.01 -4.32
C PHE A 63 -9.61 -18.47 -3.92
N ARG A 64 -10.62 -19.15 -4.46
CA ARG A 64 -10.67 -20.62 -4.35
C ARG A 64 -9.44 -21.17 -5.07
N ILE A 65 -8.71 -22.07 -4.40
CA ILE A 65 -7.49 -22.66 -4.92
C ILE A 65 -7.77 -24.08 -5.37
N GLU A 66 -7.35 -24.37 -6.59
CA GLU A 66 -7.23 -25.71 -7.13
C GLU A 66 -5.77 -25.94 -7.48
N TYR A 67 -5.17 -27.01 -6.95
CA TYR A 67 -3.80 -27.38 -7.29
C TYR A 67 -3.83 -28.25 -8.55
N VAL A 68 -2.94 -27.97 -9.48
CA VAL A 68 -2.79 -28.75 -10.72
C VAL A 68 -1.31 -29.09 -10.87
N GLY A 69 -0.99 -30.37 -10.74
CA GLY A 69 0.38 -30.88 -10.87
C GLY A 69 0.40 -32.25 -11.55
N GLY A 70 1.54 -32.61 -12.15
CA GLY A 70 1.68 -33.86 -12.89
C GLY A 70 3.04 -34.02 -13.59
N ARG A 71 3.36 -35.24 -14.04
CA ARG A 71 4.70 -35.67 -14.50
C ARG A 71 5.33 -34.91 -15.67
N HIS A 72 4.60 -34.05 -16.38
CA HIS A 72 5.04 -33.46 -17.65
C HIS A 72 4.95 -31.92 -17.74
N ASP A 73 4.27 -31.27 -16.81
CA ASP A 73 4.11 -29.80 -16.79
C ASP A 73 4.61 -29.23 -15.47
N ILE A 74 4.91 -27.93 -15.47
CA ILE A 74 5.25 -27.22 -14.23
C ILE A 74 4.00 -27.10 -13.35
N ASP A 75 4.13 -27.47 -12.07
CA ASP A 75 3.03 -27.36 -11.10
C ASP A 75 2.45 -25.94 -11.09
N THR A 76 1.13 -25.83 -10.97
CA THR A 76 0.42 -24.55 -10.94
C THR A 76 -0.76 -24.57 -9.96
N LEU A 77 -1.34 -23.40 -9.72
CA LEU A 77 -2.59 -23.23 -8.99
C LEU A 77 -3.59 -22.54 -9.90
N TYR A 78 -4.83 -22.99 -9.93
CA TYR A 78 -5.93 -22.17 -10.43
C TYR A 78 -6.52 -21.36 -9.26
N ILE A 79 -6.56 -20.04 -9.46
CA ILE A 79 -7.03 -19.03 -8.51
C ILE A 79 -8.31 -18.46 -9.08
N HIS A 80 -9.44 -18.89 -8.53
CA HIS A 80 -10.75 -18.50 -9.06
C HIS A 80 -11.17 -17.08 -8.66
N GLY A 81 -11.92 -16.44 -9.56
CA GLY A 81 -12.50 -15.11 -9.36
C GLY A 81 -13.45 -14.99 -8.18
N GLY A 82 -13.79 -13.75 -7.86
CA GLY A 82 -14.61 -13.32 -6.75
C GLY A 82 -13.87 -12.36 -5.81
N ARG A 83 -14.58 -11.91 -4.77
CA ARG A 83 -14.09 -10.91 -3.82
C ARG A 83 -13.67 -11.54 -2.51
N TYR A 84 -12.65 -10.96 -1.89
CA TYR A 84 -12.17 -11.34 -0.57
C TYR A 84 -11.68 -10.12 0.19
N TYR A 85 -11.78 -10.13 1.51
CA TYR A 85 -11.31 -9.06 2.37
C TYR A 85 -10.19 -9.58 3.27
N VAL A 86 -9.14 -8.78 3.45
CA VAL A 86 -8.03 -9.06 4.39
C VAL A 86 -7.75 -7.80 5.20
N ASP A 87 -7.93 -7.85 6.51
CA ASP A 87 -7.88 -6.73 7.46
C ASP A 87 -8.67 -5.49 6.98
N GLY A 88 -9.84 -5.75 6.37
CA GLY A 88 -10.73 -4.71 5.84
C GLY A 88 -10.38 -4.20 4.45
N ILE A 89 -9.27 -4.65 3.84
CA ILE A 89 -8.90 -4.32 2.46
C ILE A 89 -9.63 -5.26 1.50
N LEU A 90 -10.40 -4.68 0.58
CA LEU A 90 -11.04 -5.42 -0.51
C LEU A 90 -10.01 -5.84 -1.55
N VAL A 91 -10.08 -7.11 -1.95
CA VAL A 91 -9.30 -7.70 -3.03
C VAL A 91 -10.25 -8.39 -4.00
N ASP A 92 -10.04 -8.16 -5.29
CA ASP A 92 -10.84 -8.75 -6.37
C ASP A 92 -9.95 -9.66 -7.22
N ALA A 93 -10.36 -10.93 -7.34
CA ALA A 93 -9.68 -11.93 -8.16
C ALA A 93 -10.33 -12.11 -9.53
N ASP A 94 -11.40 -11.38 -9.85
CA ASP A 94 -12.07 -11.52 -11.15
C ASP A 94 -11.10 -11.16 -12.28
N ARG A 95 -10.94 -12.10 -13.23
CA ARG A 95 -10.15 -11.87 -14.43
C ARG A 95 -10.92 -10.94 -15.37
N PRO A 96 -10.35 -9.79 -15.78
CA PRO A 96 -11.03 -8.89 -16.70
C PRO A 96 -11.37 -9.60 -18.01
N VAL A 97 -12.63 -9.49 -18.44
CA VAL A 97 -13.06 -9.98 -19.74
C VAL A 97 -12.67 -8.93 -20.79
N PRO A 98 -11.95 -9.30 -21.86
CA PRO A 98 -11.66 -8.37 -22.95
C PRO A 98 -12.93 -7.74 -23.53
N GLY A 99 -12.86 -6.46 -23.88
CA GLY A 99 -13.97 -5.80 -24.59
C GLY A 99 -14.19 -6.42 -25.96
N ALA A 100 -15.43 -6.37 -26.46
CA ALA A 100 -15.73 -6.77 -27.83
C ALA A 100 -15.30 -5.66 -28.80
N PRO A 101 -14.42 -5.93 -29.78
CA PRO A 101 -14.06 -4.94 -30.79
C PRO A 101 -15.26 -4.62 -31.68
N VAL A 102 -15.27 -3.43 -32.29
CA VAL A 102 -16.24 -3.10 -33.35
C VAL A 102 -15.97 -4.02 -34.53
N PRO A 103 -17.01 -4.66 -35.13
CA PRO A 103 -16.83 -5.46 -36.34
C PRO A 103 -16.17 -4.63 -37.43
N ASP A 104 -15.08 -5.13 -38.00
CA ASP A 104 -14.40 -4.51 -39.12
C ASP A 104 -14.95 -5.12 -40.42
N GLU A 105 -15.60 -4.30 -41.26
CA GLU A 105 -16.22 -4.74 -42.53
C GLU A 105 -15.17 -5.21 -43.56
N ASP A 106 -13.90 -4.80 -43.39
CA ASP A 106 -12.78 -5.14 -44.28
C ASP A 106 -11.88 -6.26 -43.71
N ALA A 107 -12.16 -6.76 -42.49
CA ALA A 107 -11.42 -7.89 -41.93
C ALA A 107 -11.90 -9.18 -42.59
N GLU A 108 -11.23 -9.58 -43.68
CA GLU A 108 -11.34 -10.93 -44.24
C GLU A 108 -11.23 -11.95 -43.11
N ASP A 109 -12.23 -12.82 -43.00
CA ASP A 109 -12.46 -13.88 -42.02
C ASP A 109 -11.17 -14.52 -41.48
N ALA A 110 -10.46 -13.82 -40.60
CA ALA A 110 -9.43 -14.39 -39.79
C ALA A 110 -10.20 -15.19 -38.74
N GLU A 111 -10.16 -16.52 -38.85
CA GLU A 111 -10.49 -17.43 -37.75
C GLU A 111 -9.57 -17.07 -36.57
N GLN A 112 -9.95 -16.01 -35.83
CA GLN A 112 -9.34 -15.68 -34.58
C GLN A 112 -9.81 -16.76 -33.62
N ASP A 113 -8.88 -17.66 -33.29
CA ASP A 113 -8.98 -18.61 -32.19
C ASP A 113 -9.14 -17.82 -30.87
N THR A 114 -10.35 -17.30 -30.69
CA THR A 114 -10.78 -16.42 -29.60
C THR A 114 -11.42 -17.28 -28.54
N ALA A 115 -10.74 -18.37 -28.15
CA ALA A 115 -11.09 -19.05 -26.92
C ALA A 115 -11.08 -18.02 -25.80
N ALA A 116 -12.26 -17.78 -25.21
CA ALA A 116 -12.40 -16.82 -24.12
C ALA A 116 -11.40 -17.20 -23.02
N PRO A 117 -10.64 -16.23 -22.47
CA PRO A 117 -9.68 -16.52 -21.43
C PRO A 117 -10.39 -17.22 -20.25
N PRO A 118 -9.71 -18.16 -19.56
CA PRO A 118 -10.31 -18.86 -18.43
C PRO A 118 -10.73 -17.86 -17.36
N SER A 119 -11.80 -18.17 -16.62
CA SER A 119 -12.29 -17.32 -15.52
C SER A 119 -11.43 -17.35 -14.25
N TYR A 120 -10.25 -17.98 -14.32
CA TYR A 120 -9.29 -18.08 -13.25
C TYR A 120 -7.93 -17.51 -13.67
N TRP A 121 -7.16 -17.10 -12.67
CA TRP A 121 -5.73 -16.90 -12.81
C TRP A 121 -4.99 -18.21 -12.54
N THR A 122 -3.84 -18.39 -13.15
CA THR A 122 -2.86 -19.39 -12.77
C THR A 122 -1.89 -18.80 -11.74
N TYR A 123 -1.13 -19.65 -11.06
CA TYR A 123 -0.05 -19.21 -10.19
C TYR A 123 1.00 -18.35 -10.92
N TRP A 124 1.16 -18.58 -12.23
CA TRP A 124 2.18 -17.94 -13.07
C TRP A 124 1.71 -16.60 -13.66
N ASP A 125 0.45 -16.48 -14.06
CA ASP A 125 -0.10 -15.29 -14.74
C ASP A 125 -0.97 -14.39 -13.84
N GLN A 126 -1.03 -14.65 -12.52
CA GLN A 126 -1.65 -13.73 -11.57
C GLN A 126 -1.01 -12.32 -11.67
N PRO A 127 -1.82 -11.25 -11.64
CA PRO A 127 -1.45 -9.93 -12.18
C PRO A 127 -0.28 -9.25 -11.48
N ASP A 128 -0.09 -9.49 -10.17
CA ASP A 128 0.91 -8.77 -9.39
C ASP A 128 2.01 -9.65 -8.76
N ALA A 129 2.05 -10.94 -9.07
CA ALA A 129 3.10 -11.83 -8.53
C ALA A 129 4.34 -11.92 -9.39
N TYR A 130 4.19 -11.82 -10.72
CA TYR A 130 5.28 -11.84 -11.70
C TYR A 130 6.27 -12.99 -11.45
N ARG A 131 5.75 -14.21 -11.28
CA ARG A 131 6.53 -15.41 -10.94
C ARG A 131 7.26 -15.94 -12.17
N ASP A 132 8.50 -16.35 -11.98
CA ASP A 132 9.36 -16.87 -13.05
C ASP A 132 9.51 -18.40 -12.92
N PRO A 133 8.96 -19.20 -13.86
CA PRO A 133 9.14 -20.66 -13.90
C PRO A 133 10.60 -21.13 -13.92
N GLU A 134 11.53 -20.31 -14.42
CA GLU A 134 12.94 -20.61 -14.51
C GLU A 134 13.67 -20.36 -13.18
N LYS A 135 13.13 -19.48 -12.31
CA LYS A 135 13.67 -19.20 -10.97
C LYS A 135 13.23 -20.27 -9.97
N PRO A 136 14.12 -21.12 -9.42
CA PRO A 136 13.73 -22.21 -8.53
C PRO A 136 12.96 -21.75 -7.29
N GLY A 137 13.27 -20.56 -6.77
CA GLY A 137 12.59 -19.98 -5.59
C GLY A 137 11.15 -19.53 -5.84
N ASP A 138 10.71 -19.43 -7.11
CA ASP A 138 9.32 -19.12 -7.44
C ASP A 138 8.46 -20.37 -7.64
N ARG A 139 9.06 -21.56 -7.77
CA ARG A 139 8.32 -22.79 -8.02
C ARG A 139 7.50 -23.22 -6.82
N LEU A 140 6.33 -23.79 -7.10
CA LEU A 140 5.50 -24.41 -6.09
C LEU A 140 6.22 -25.64 -5.48
N PRO A 141 6.10 -25.87 -4.16
CA PRO A 141 6.49 -27.14 -3.57
C PRO A 141 5.66 -28.29 -4.16
N SER A 142 6.29 -29.43 -4.42
CA SER A 142 5.54 -30.63 -4.79
C SER A 142 4.84 -31.21 -3.56
N PRO A 143 3.50 -31.39 -3.59
CA PRO A 143 2.76 -31.96 -2.46
C PRO A 143 3.05 -33.44 -2.25
N ALA A 144 3.64 -34.13 -3.24
CA ALA A 144 4.16 -35.48 -3.07
C ALA A 144 5.39 -35.53 -2.12
N GLY A 145 6.11 -34.41 -1.99
CA GLY A 145 7.22 -34.26 -1.05
C GLY A 145 6.76 -33.87 0.35
N ALA A 146 5.96 -32.79 0.44
CA ALA A 146 5.36 -32.35 1.70
C ALA A 146 4.13 -31.45 1.44
N PRO A 147 3.08 -31.53 2.29
CA PRO A 147 1.98 -30.58 2.24
C PRO A 147 2.43 -29.14 2.47
N PHE A 148 1.69 -28.19 1.91
CA PHE A 148 1.96 -26.75 2.07
C PHE A 148 0.67 -25.94 2.10
N VAL A 149 0.74 -24.76 2.71
CA VAL A 149 -0.35 -23.78 2.75
C VAL A 149 -0.21 -22.83 1.57
N VAL A 150 -1.31 -22.57 0.89
CA VAL A 150 -1.44 -21.46 -0.05
C VAL A 150 -2.08 -20.29 0.68
N TYR A 151 -1.47 -19.12 0.61
CA TYR A 151 -1.95 -17.92 1.29
C TYR A 151 -1.97 -16.71 0.36
N LEU A 152 -2.82 -15.75 0.71
CA LEU A 152 -2.94 -14.45 0.08
C LEU A 152 -2.05 -13.45 0.83
N ASN A 153 -1.17 -12.77 0.10
CA ASN A 153 -0.36 -11.65 0.57
C ASN A 153 -0.85 -10.36 -0.08
N VAL A 154 -1.33 -9.41 0.71
CA VAL A 154 -1.92 -8.16 0.25
C VAL A 154 -1.17 -6.97 0.83
N TRP A 155 -0.87 -5.97 0.02
CA TRP A 155 -0.35 -4.69 0.51
C TRP A 155 -0.71 -3.57 -0.45
N GLU A 156 -0.38 -2.34 -0.06
CA GLU A 156 -0.62 -1.16 -0.87
C GLU A 156 0.68 -0.61 -1.45
N ARG A 157 0.67 -0.33 -2.75
CA ARG A 157 1.82 0.19 -3.50
C ARG A 157 1.48 1.53 -4.15
N SER A 158 2.43 2.45 -4.13
CA SER A 158 2.35 3.70 -4.90
C SER A 158 2.55 3.40 -6.38
N VAL A 159 1.77 4.03 -7.25
CA VAL A 159 1.90 3.96 -8.71
C VAL A 159 1.86 5.39 -9.25
N ASN A 160 2.84 5.77 -10.07
CA ASN A 160 2.91 7.06 -10.76
C ASN A 160 2.81 6.87 -12.28
N ALA A 161 2.89 7.94 -13.07
CA ALA A 161 2.70 7.82 -14.51
C ALA A 161 3.90 7.22 -15.25
N ALA A 162 5.07 7.11 -14.60
CA ALA A 162 6.19 6.32 -15.15
C ALA A 162 5.86 4.83 -15.16
N GLU A 163 5.05 4.35 -14.19
CA GLU A 163 4.61 2.97 -14.09
C GLU A 163 3.27 2.70 -14.79
N ASP A 164 2.38 3.68 -14.82
CA ASP A 164 1.10 3.62 -15.53
C ASP A 164 0.87 4.92 -16.31
N PRO A 165 1.30 4.98 -17.59
CA PRO A 165 1.20 6.17 -18.42
C PRO A 165 -0.23 6.70 -18.58
N ALA A 166 -1.27 5.87 -18.35
CA ALA A 166 -2.66 6.29 -18.44
C ALA A 166 -3.09 7.21 -17.28
N LEU A 167 -2.31 7.29 -16.19
CA LEU A 167 -2.55 8.23 -15.09
C LEU A 167 -2.28 9.68 -15.48
N ARG A 168 -1.55 9.91 -16.57
CA ARG A 168 -1.20 11.24 -17.04
C ARG A 168 -2.35 11.90 -17.81
N GLU A 169 -2.63 13.17 -17.49
CA GLU A 169 -3.53 13.99 -18.30
C GLU A 169 -2.82 14.43 -19.59
N VAL A 170 -3.20 13.80 -20.71
CA VAL A 170 -2.61 14.05 -22.03
C VAL A 170 -2.79 15.51 -22.47
N ALA A 171 -3.88 16.16 -22.07
CA ALA A 171 -4.14 17.56 -22.40
C ALA A 171 -3.15 18.55 -21.77
N LEU A 172 -2.43 18.16 -20.71
CA LEU A 172 -1.38 18.99 -20.10
C LEU A 172 -0.05 18.90 -20.88
N GLY A 173 0.03 18.06 -21.90
CA GLY A 173 1.20 17.90 -22.75
C GLY A 173 2.24 16.93 -22.18
N ALA A 174 3.09 16.42 -23.08
CA ALA A 174 4.08 15.39 -22.79
C ALA A 174 5.28 15.86 -21.93
N THR A 175 5.33 17.13 -21.56
CA THR A 175 6.39 17.74 -20.74
C THR A 175 5.96 18.12 -19.33
N MET A 176 4.66 18.10 -19.00
CA MET A 176 4.20 18.45 -17.65
C MET A 176 4.40 17.30 -16.65
N PRO A 177 4.83 17.58 -15.40
CA PRO A 177 4.98 16.56 -14.36
C PRO A 177 3.65 15.92 -13.98
N ASP A 178 3.71 14.74 -13.38
CA ASP A 178 2.55 14.01 -12.90
C ASP A 178 1.75 14.85 -11.90
N THR A 179 0.42 14.86 -12.03
CA THR A 179 -0.45 15.66 -11.16
C THR A 179 -0.82 14.95 -9.87
N ALA A 180 -0.91 13.61 -9.90
CA ALA A 180 -1.24 12.79 -8.74
C ALA A 180 -0.79 11.34 -8.95
N ALA A 181 -0.30 10.71 -7.89
CA ALA A 181 -0.06 9.27 -7.84
C ALA A 181 -1.36 8.49 -7.51
N ARG A 182 -1.31 7.17 -7.61
CA ARG A 182 -2.32 6.24 -7.12
C ARG A 182 -1.74 5.31 -6.07
N VAL A 183 -2.62 4.80 -5.22
CA VAL A 183 -2.31 3.67 -4.34
C VAL A 183 -3.06 2.45 -4.89
N LYS A 184 -2.31 1.46 -5.35
CA LYS A 184 -2.83 0.19 -5.85
C LYS A 184 -2.82 -0.84 -4.71
N VAL A 185 -3.95 -1.52 -4.51
CA VAL A 185 -3.99 -2.76 -3.72
C VAL A 185 -3.36 -3.85 -4.56
N VAL A 186 -2.25 -4.38 -4.07
CA VAL A 186 -1.50 -5.45 -4.70
C VAL A 186 -1.77 -6.74 -3.96
N TRP A 187 -1.96 -7.84 -4.70
CA TRP A 187 -2.16 -9.16 -4.11
C TRP A 187 -1.33 -10.24 -4.79
N GLN A 188 -0.87 -11.20 -4.00
CA GLN A 188 -0.13 -12.36 -4.48
C GLN A 188 -0.62 -13.62 -3.76
N VAL A 189 -0.79 -14.70 -4.49
CA VAL A 189 -1.03 -16.04 -3.97
C VAL A 189 0.29 -16.80 -3.94
N LEU A 190 0.72 -17.18 -2.74
CA LEU A 190 2.05 -17.75 -2.48
C LEU A 190 1.99 -19.06 -1.68
N PRO A 191 2.96 -19.97 -1.89
CA PRO A 191 3.11 -21.16 -1.07
C PRO A 191 3.82 -20.83 0.26
N LEU A 192 3.51 -21.59 1.31
CA LEU A 192 4.13 -21.53 2.63
C LEU A 192 4.27 -22.94 3.18
N SER A 193 5.49 -23.33 3.58
CA SER A 193 5.71 -24.68 4.11
C SER A 193 5.10 -24.86 5.51
N LEU A 194 4.71 -26.10 5.85
CA LEU A 194 4.26 -26.41 7.21
C LEU A 194 5.36 -26.19 8.27
N THR A 195 6.63 -26.38 7.88
CA THR A 195 7.79 -26.10 8.74
C THR A 195 7.87 -24.64 9.16
N GLU A 196 7.60 -23.70 8.24
CA GLU A 196 7.57 -22.26 8.56
C GLU A 196 6.42 -21.89 9.50
N LEU A 197 5.34 -22.68 9.50
CA LEU A 197 4.25 -22.57 10.46
C LEU A 197 4.52 -23.31 11.78
N ALA A 198 5.69 -23.95 11.92
CA ALA A 198 6.04 -24.80 13.05
C ALA A 198 5.02 -25.93 13.28
N ILE A 199 4.51 -26.52 12.19
CA ILE A 199 3.65 -27.70 12.20
C ILE A 199 4.49 -28.91 11.77
N GLU A 200 4.60 -29.88 12.68
CA GLU A 200 5.31 -31.15 12.42
C GLU A 200 4.38 -32.27 11.93
N ASP A 201 3.07 -32.11 12.15
CA ASP A 201 2.06 -33.07 11.70
C ASP A 201 1.95 -33.05 10.16
N ALA A 202 1.96 -34.23 9.57
CA ALA A 202 1.81 -34.42 8.13
C ALA A 202 0.35 -34.28 7.66
N ASP A 203 -0.63 -34.43 8.55
CA ASP A 203 -2.05 -34.29 8.21
C ASP A 203 -2.82 -33.38 9.20
N PRO A 204 -2.44 -32.09 9.30
CA PRO A 204 -3.04 -31.20 10.28
C PRO A 204 -4.51 -30.88 9.95
N SER A 205 -5.30 -30.61 10.98
CA SER A 205 -6.67 -30.12 10.83
C SER A 205 -6.69 -28.65 10.36
N LYS A 206 -7.84 -28.22 9.82
CA LYS A 206 -8.05 -26.82 9.37
C LYS A 206 -7.81 -25.82 10.50
N GLU A 207 -8.26 -26.16 11.70
CA GLU A 207 -8.17 -25.31 12.89
C GLU A 207 -6.72 -25.15 13.36
N VAL A 208 -5.93 -26.22 13.33
CA VAL A 208 -4.49 -26.18 13.65
C VAL A 208 -3.75 -25.30 12.66
N VAL A 209 -4.01 -25.48 11.36
CA VAL A 209 -3.36 -24.67 10.32
C VAL A 209 -3.74 -23.20 10.42
N ARG A 210 -5.02 -22.87 10.59
CA ARG A 210 -5.45 -21.47 10.77
C ARG A 210 -4.82 -20.83 12.00
N ALA A 211 -4.82 -21.52 13.14
CA ALA A 211 -4.23 -20.98 14.37
C ALA A 211 -2.70 -20.78 14.27
N ALA A 212 -1.99 -21.69 13.60
CA ALA A 212 -0.56 -21.55 13.34
C ALA A 212 -0.29 -20.39 12.35
N PHE A 213 -1.07 -20.31 11.28
CA PHE A 213 -1.00 -19.23 10.30
C PHE A 213 -1.24 -17.87 10.95
N ASP A 214 -2.26 -17.73 11.79
CA ASP A 214 -2.54 -16.46 12.49
C ASP A 214 -1.37 -16.00 13.37
N LYS A 215 -0.69 -16.94 14.04
CA LYS A 215 0.52 -16.63 14.84
C LYS A 215 1.69 -16.23 13.96
N TRP A 216 1.90 -16.92 12.85
CA TRP A 216 2.95 -16.59 11.88
C TRP A 216 2.68 -15.22 11.24
N ALA A 217 1.47 -14.96 10.78
CA ALA A 217 1.06 -13.71 10.16
C ALA A 217 1.23 -12.51 11.11
N GLN A 218 0.88 -12.66 12.40
CA GLN A 218 1.13 -11.63 13.41
C GLN A 218 2.63 -11.28 13.55
N ARG A 219 3.53 -12.27 13.46
CA ARG A 219 4.98 -12.03 13.47
C ARG A 219 5.46 -11.33 12.19
N GLN A 220 4.85 -11.66 11.05
CA GLN A 220 5.14 -10.99 9.78
C GLN A 220 4.67 -9.53 9.77
N ALA A 221 3.53 -9.24 10.39
CA ALA A 221 3.02 -7.87 10.51
C ALA A 221 3.80 -7.00 11.50
N ALA A 222 4.48 -7.60 12.50
CA ALA A 222 5.28 -6.86 13.46
C ALA A 222 6.55 -6.31 12.81
N ALA A 223 6.57 -5.00 12.51
CA ALA A 223 7.81 -4.30 12.17
C ALA A 223 8.60 -4.01 13.45
N THR A 224 9.78 -4.63 13.57
CA THR A 224 10.64 -4.47 14.76
C THR A 224 11.63 -3.34 14.64
N GLY A 225 11.97 -2.92 13.42
CA GLY A 225 12.81 -1.75 13.16
C GLY A 225 12.20 -0.49 13.77
N ARG A 226 13.02 0.30 14.46
CA ARG A 226 12.62 1.59 15.03
C ARG A 226 13.67 2.63 14.70
N LEU A 227 13.22 3.80 14.28
CA LEU A 227 14.06 4.94 13.96
C LEU A 227 13.67 6.14 14.82
N ALA A 228 14.62 7.01 15.14
CA ALA A 228 14.37 8.37 15.57
C ALA A 228 15.09 9.34 14.64
N ALA A 229 14.50 10.50 14.38
CA ALA A 229 15.12 11.55 13.59
C ALA A 229 15.28 12.82 14.41
N ARG A 230 16.32 13.59 14.10
CA ARG A 230 16.55 14.92 14.66
C ARG A 230 17.23 15.83 13.66
N SER A 231 17.28 17.10 14.01
CA SER A 231 18.19 18.07 13.41
C SER A 231 19.20 18.53 14.45
N GLU A 232 20.49 18.52 14.12
CA GLU A 232 21.59 19.03 14.95
C GLU A 232 22.45 20.02 14.15
N ARG A 233 22.91 21.09 14.82
CA ARG A 233 23.75 22.11 14.19
C ARG A 233 25.10 21.48 13.84
N PRO A 234 25.56 21.54 12.58
CA PRO A 234 26.87 21.01 12.20
C PRO A 234 28.02 21.75 12.89
N ASP A 235 29.12 21.05 13.19
CA ASP A 235 30.29 21.58 13.91
C ASP A 235 30.98 22.78 13.19
N HIS A 236 30.83 22.89 11.86
CA HIS A 236 31.40 23.95 11.01
C HIS A 236 30.38 25.00 10.55
N ALA A 237 29.28 25.18 11.29
CA ALA A 237 28.18 26.04 10.87
C ALA A 237 28.55 27.53 10.68
N ASP A 238 29.69 27.98 11.21
CA ASP A 238 30.17 29.36 11.10
C ASP A 238 30.95 29.64 9.81
N GLU A 239 31.26 28.62 9.00
CA GLU A 239 32.07 28.75 7.77
C GLU A 239 31.23 29.07 6.52
N ASP A 240 29.89 28.91 6.56
CA ASP A 240 28.94 29.27 5.49
C ASP A 240 27.74 30.09 6.05
N PRO A 241 27.85 31.43 6.14
CA PRO A 241 26.86 32.26 6.85
C PRO A 241 25.58 32.63 6.10
N CYS A 242 25.41 32.25 4.83
CA CYS A 242 24.66 33.13 3.92
C CYS A 242 23.21 32.74 3.54
N LEU A 243 22.62 31.66 4.05
CA LEU A 243 21.25 31.28 3.62
C LEU A 243 20.24 30.93 4.73
N VAL A 244 20.68 30.66 5.97
CA VAL A 244 19.78 30.23 7.06
C VAL A 244 20.15 30.90 8.38
N ARG A 245 19.15 31.16 9.25
CA ARG A 245 19.38 31.79 10.56
C ARG A 245 20.50 31.08 11.34
N PRO A 246 21.36 31.82 12.08
CA PRO A 246 22.52 31.24 12.77
C PRO A 246 22.20 30.14 13.79
N ASP A 247 20.99 30.13 14.35
CA ASP A 247 20.50 29.17 15.35
C ASP A 247 19.74 27.98 14.75
N ALA A 248 19.53 27.94 13.43
CA ALA A 248 18.85 26.85 12.76
C ALA A 248 19.68 25.55 12.79
N ARG A 249 19.01 24.44 13.12
CA ARG A 249 19.61 23.11 13.17
C ARG A 249 19.51 22.39 11.83
N TYR A 250 18.39 22.57 11.13
CA TYR A 250 18.25 22.26 9.71
C TYR A 250 18.68 23.46 8.88
N ARG A 251 19.58 23.24 7.90
CA ARG A 251 20.16 24.31 7.08
C ARG A 251 19.83 24.21 5.58
N GLY A 252 18.94 23.31 5.21
CA GLY A 252 18.48 23.23 3.82
C GLY A 252 17.70 24.48 3.42
N PRO A 253 17.86 24.95 2.16
CA PRO A 253 17.23 26.18 1.69
C PRO A 253 15.70 26.04 1.53
N GLU A 254 15.17 24.81 1.52
CA GLU A 254 13.78 24.51 1.18
C GLU A 254 13.13 23.56 2.18
N ASN A 255 11.80 23.47 2.12
CA ASN A 255 11.09 22.44 2.88
C ASN A 255 11.25 21.11 2.16
N GLN A 256 11.58 20.05 2.92
CA GLN A 256 11.82 18.71 2.37
C GLN A 256 10.96 17.67 3.09
N LEU A 257 10.74 16.52 2.44
CA LEU A 257 10.13 15.34 3.03
C LEU A 257 11.09 14.16 2.89
N TYR A 258 12.08 14.13 3.79
CA TYR A 258 13.09 13.07 3.76
C TYR A 258 12.42 11.71 3.94
N ARG A 259 12.77 10.75 3.08
CA ARG A 259 12.44 9.35 3.21
C ARG A 259 13.70 8.57 3.48
N VAL A 260 13.74 7.85 4.60
CA VAL A 260 14.77 6.84 4.88
C VAL A 260 14.15 5.48 4.67
N GLU A 261 14.64 4.72 3.69
CA GLU A 261 14.08 3.44 3.27
C GLU A 261 15.11 2.32 3.40
N VAL A 262 14.72 1.21 4.03
CA VAL A 262 15.49 -0.03 4.06
C VAL A 262 15.58 -0.59 2.64
N HIS A 263 16.80 -0.69 2.12
CA HIS A 263 17.07 -1.25 0.80
C HIS A 263 17.21 -2.77 0.90
N ALA A 264 18.35 -3.26 1.41
CA ALA A 264 18.48 -4.67 1.77
C ALA A 264 17.98 -4.90 3.20
N GLY A 265 17.05 -5.84 3.39
CA GLY A 265 16.56 -6.25 4.71
C GLY A 265 17.51 -7.18 5.47
N GLY A 266 17.12 -7.56 6.68
CA GLY A 266 17.84 -8.47 7.56
C GLY A 266 18.09 -7.88 8.95
N GLU A 267 19.04 -8.47 9.66
CA GLU A 267 19.59 -7.91 10.89
C GLU A 267 20.51 -6.72 10.58
N ALA A 268 20.83 -5.88 11.56
CA ALA A 268 21.62 -4.66 11.38
C ALA A 268 22.95 -4.86 10.61
N LYS A 269 23.63 -5.98 10.80
CA LYS A 269 24.91 -6.29 10.10
C LYS A 269 24.75 -6.48 8.58
N ASP A 270 23.55 -6.89 8.16
CA ASP A 270 23.24 -7.24 6.78
C ASP A 270 22.47 -6.11 6.10
N ALA A 271 21.60 -5.44 6.85
CA ALA A 271 20.67 -4.44 6.38
C ALA A 271 21.38 -3.16 5.89
N THR A 272 20.81 -2.59 4.83
CA THR A 272 21.22 -1.30 4.27
C THR A 272 20.00 -0.40 4.11
N PHE A 273 20.23 0.90 4.06
CA PHE A 273 19.20 1.89 3.78
C PHE A 273 19.68 2.87 2.70
N LYS A 274 18.71 3.44 2.01
CA LYS A 274 18.84 4.54 1.06
C LYS A 274 17.96 5.68 1.54
N TRP A 275 18.24 6.90 1.11
CA TRP A 275 17.38 8.02 1.47
C TRP A 275 17.20 9.01 0.34
N SER A 276 16.10 9.74 0.38
CA SER A 276 15.78 10.80 -0.57
C SER A 276 15.19 12.01 0.14
N ARG A 277 15.45 13.22 -0.39
CA ARG A 277 14.91 14.50 0.10
C ARG A 277 13.43 14.67 -0.25
N GLU A 278 13.01 14.15 -1.41
CA GLU A 278 11.67 14.30 -1.98
C GLU A 278 10.84 13.02 -1.87
N ASN A 279 10.97 12.27 -0.77
CA ASN A 279 10.23 11.03 -0.55
C ASN A 279 10.42 9.96 -1.67
N GLY A 280 11.56 9.99 -2.36
CA GLY A 280 11.85 9.11 -3.48
C GLY A 280 10.90 9.30 -4.66
N SER A 281 10.35 10.51 -4.83
CA SER A 281 9.39 10.85 -5.89
C SER A 281 10.02 11.01 -7.26
N VAL A 282 11.31 11.34 -7.32
CA VAL A 282 12.04 11.62 -8.56
C VAL A 282 12.25 10.32 -9.35
N VAL A 283 11.47 10.17 -10.41
CA VAL A 283 11.49 9.03 -11.31
C VAL A 283 11.59 9.45 -12.77
N PHE A 284 12.24 8.62 -13.58
CA PHE A 284 12.39 8.83 -15.01
C PHE A 284 11.94 7.56 -15.76
N ALA A 285 10.90 7.67 -16.58
CA ALA A 285 10.46 6.56 -17.42
C ALA A 285 11.55 6.19 -18.43
N VAL A 286 11.76 4.90 -18.64
CA VAL A 286 12.78 4.34 -19.52
C VAL A 286 12.15 3.96 -20.85
N ASP A 287 12.67 4.51 -21.94
CA ASP A 287 12.28 4.16 -23.31
C ASP A 287 13.04 2.91 -23.78
N GLU A 288 14.34 2.85 -23.50
CA GLU A 288 15.24 1.80 -24.00
C GLU A 288 16.42 1.54 -23.05
N LEU A 289 16.89 0.29 -23.02
CA LEU A 289 18.09 -0.15 -22.30
C LEU A 289 19.05 -0.85 -23.26
N ASP A 290 20.26 -0.32 -23.40
CA ASP A 290 21.37 -0.88 -24.19
C ASP A 290 22.64 -1.01 -23.33
N GLY A 291 22.85 -2.21 -22.77
CA GLY A 291 23.95 -2.50 -21.86
C GLY A 291 23.93 -1.59 -20.62
N THR A 292 24.84 -0.62 -20.57
CA THR A 292 24.92 0.37 -19.48
C THR A 292 24.23 1.69 -19.80
N TRP A 293 23.80 1.89 -21.05
CA TRP A 293 23.12 3.10 -21.47
C TRP A 293 21.61 2.92 -21.36
N VAL A 294 20.96 3.89 -20.71
CA VAL A 294 19.52 3.94 -20.56
C VAL A 294 19.01 5.20 -21.25
N GLN A 295 18.09 5.04 -22.20
CA GLN A 295 17.38 6.16 -22.81
C GLN A 295 16.13 6.46 -21.98
N LEU A 296 15.97 7.74 -21.61
CA LEU A 296 14.85 8.20 -20.81
C LEU A 296 13.85 8.98 -21.66
N ALA A 297 12.57 8.87 -21.30
CA ALA A 297 11.49 9.64 -21.91
C ALA A 297 11.71 11.16 -21.73
N SER A 298 12.25 11.56 -20.56
CA SER A 298 12.73 12.91 -20.26
C SER A 298 13.83 12.86 -19.19
N LEU A 299 14.69 13.89 -19.13
CA LEU A 299 15.78 13.99 -18.15
C LEU A 299 15.44 14.85 -16.91
N GLY A 300 14.18 15.26 -16.76
CA GLY A 300 13.82 16.36 -15.85
C GLY A 300 13.84 17.72 -16.57
N HIS A 301 13.32 18.75 -15.92
CA HIS A 301 13.17 20.11 -16.47
C HIS A 301 13.63 21.22 -15.50
N ASP A 302 14.13 20.87 -14.30
CA ASP A 302 14.48 21.80 -13.22
C ASP A 302 15.72 21.25 -12.51
N ASP A 303 16.76 22.10 -12.38
CA ASP A 303 18.05 21.86 -11.73
C ASP A 303 18.00 21.04 -10.41
N LYS A 304 16.85 20.95 -9.71
CA LYS A 304 16.67 20.18 -8.46
C LYS A 304 16.03 18.81 -8.61
N LEU A 305 15.18 18.62 -9.63
CA LEU A 305 14.54 17.34 -9.94
C LEU A 305 15.27 16.59 -11.06
N ASP A 306 16.37 17.16 -11.53
CA ASP A 306 17.21 16.59 -12.56
C ASP A 306 18.06 15.42 -12.04
N LEU A 307 18.61 14.67 -12.98
CA LEU A 307 19.54 13.58 -12.71
C LEU A 307 20.96 14.09 -12.91
N ASP A 308 21.85 13.89 -11.93
CA ASP A 308 23.23 14.35 -11.96
C ASP A 308 24.25 13.21 -12.01
N VAL A 309 25.45 13.51 -12.53
CA VAL A 309 26.59 12.56 -12.47
C VAL A 309 27.00 12.35 -11.01
N GLY A 310 27.05 11.09 -10.60
CA GLY A 310 27.33 10.67 -9.23
C GLY A 310 26.10 10.28 -8.42
N ASP A 311 24.89 10.55 -8.93
CA ASP A 311 23.64 10.13 -8.28
C ASP A 311 23.53 8.62 -8.21
N HIS A 312 22.95 8.13 -7.12
CA HIS A 312 22.54 6.73 -7.01
C HIS A 312 21.13 6.58 -7.54
N VAL A 313 20.94 5.57 -8.37
CA VAL A 313 19.66 5.24 -8.98
C VAL A 313 19.30 3.77 -8.78
N GLU A 314 18.01 3.54 -8.66
CA GLU A 314 17.41 2.22 -8.76
C GLU A 314 16.82 2.07 -10.17
N PHE A 315 17.28 1.07 -10.93
CA PHE A 315 16.67 0.66 -12.18
C PHE A 315 15.69 -0.47 -11.91
N THR A 316 14.40 -0.26 -12.14
CA THR A 316 13.35 -1.22 -11.81
C THR A 316 12.19 -1.15 -12.81
N ASP A 317 11.19 -2.00 -12.61
CA ASP A 317 9.96 -2.03 -13.39
C ASP A 317 8.77 -2.42 -12.49
N THR A 318 7.57 -2.48 -13.07
CA THR A 318 6.34 -2.82 -12.35
C THR A 318 6.42 -4.20 -11.66
N ALA A 319 7.11 -5.16 -12.27
CA ALA A 319 7.22 -6.51 -11.75
C ALA A 319 8.09 -6.56 -10.49
N TYR A 320 9.29 -6.02 -10.55
CA TYR A 320 10.22 -6.00 -9.42
C TYR A 320 9.73 -5.08 -8.29
N ALA A 321 9.08 -3.96 -8.62
CA ALA A 321 8.41 -3.10 -7.65
C ALA A 321 7.29 -3.84 -6.89
N SER A 322 6.57 -4.75 -7.56
CA SER A 322 5.52 -5.58 -6.93
C SER A 322 6.08 -6.80 -6.20
N ARG A 323 7.28 -7.28 -6.54
CA ARG A 323 7.92 -8.37 -5.80
C ARG A 323 8.62 -7.91 -4.52
N LEU A 324 8.82 -6.59 -4.34
CA LEU A 324 9.55 -6.00 -3.23
C LEU A 324 10.97 -6.55 -3.09
N GLU A 325 11.61 -6.83 -4.23
CA GLU A 325 12.99 -7.32 -4.31
C GLU A 325 13.96 -6.14 -4.38
N ALA A 326 15.00 -6.16 -3.54
CA ALA A 326 16.06 -5.16 -3.57
C ALA A 326 17.05 -5.46 -4.70
N LEU A 327 17.09 -4.60 -5.72
CA LEU A 327 18.05 -4.67 -6.82
C LEU A 327 19.29 -3.82 -6.51
N PRO A 328 20.49 -4.15 -7.01
CA PRO A 328 21.67 -3.32 -6.81
C PRO A 328 21.43 -1.87 -7.20
N LEU A 329 21.84 -0.92 -6.35
CA LEU A 329 21.84 0.49 -6.71
C LEU A 329 23.00 0.77 -7.67
N LEU A 330 22.69 1.49 -8.73
CA LEU A 330 23.64 1.87 -9.77
C LEU A 330 24.00 3.35 -9.59
N ARG A 331 25.18 3.75 -10.05
CA ARG A 331 25.59 5.15 -10.06
C ARG A 331 25.52 5.71 -11.47
N VAL A 332 25.07 6.95 -11.59
CA VAL A 332 25.15 7.70 -12.84
C VAL A 332 26.60 8.10 -13.10
N GLU A 333 27.17 7.61 -14.20
CA GLU A 333 28.55 7.91 -14.60
C GLU A 333 28.63 9.00 -15.66
N GLU A 334 27.59 9.17 -16.47
CA GLU A 334 27.58 10.11 -17.60
C GLU A 334 26.15 10.45 -18.02
N LEU A 335 25.96 11.69 -18.48
CA LEU A 335 24.70 12.21 -19.00
C LEU A 335 24.91 12.75 -20.42
N ASP A 336 24.12 12.24 -21.36
CA ASP A 336 23.99 12.73 -22.72
C ASP A 336 22.67 13.49 -22.83
N LEU A 337 22.72 14.79 -22.53
CA LEU A 337 21.53 15.65 -22.53
C LEU A 337 20.83 15.70 -23.90
N PRO A 338 21.53 15.89 -25.04
CA PRO A 338 20.89 15.87 -26.36
C PRO A 338 20.24 14.53 -26.71
N GLY A 339 20.86 13.42 -26.30
CA GLY A 339 20.34 12.07 -26.54
C GLY A 339 19.28 11.61 -25.53
N ARG A 340 19.10 12.32 -24.41
CA ARG A 340 18.33 11.88 -23.24
C ARG A 340 18.78 10.52 -22.71
N ARG A 341 20.09 10.30 -22.68
CA ARG A 341 20.67 9.03 -22.23
C ARG A 341 21.52 9.22 -20.99
N VAL A 342 21.49 8.20 -20.14
CA VAL A 342 22.31 8.11 -18.95
C VAL A 342 23.14 6.82 -19.00
N ARG A 343 24.43 6.92 -18.70
CA ARG A 343 25.30 5.74 -18.54
C ARG A 343 25.39 5.38 -17.07
N LEU A 344 25.05 4.14 -16.76
CA LEU A 344 25.11 3.58 -15.42
C LEU A 344 26.46 2.92 -15.15
N SER A 345 26.81 2.78 -13.87
CA SER A 345 28.06 2.15 -13.41
C SER A 345 28.18 0.67 -13.75
N ALA A 346 27.06 0.00 -13.99
CA ALA A 346 26.97 -1.39 -14.45
C ALA A 346 25.66 -1.59 -15.23
N GLU A 347 25.58 -2.69 -15.96
CA GLU A 347 24.34 -3.08 -16.63
C GLU A 347 23.28 -3.47 -15.57
N PRO A 348 22.02 -3.04 -15.71
CA PRO A 348 20.94 -3.50 -14.83
C PRO A 348 20.78 -5.02 -14.83
N GLU A 349 20.26 -5.56 -13.73
CA GLU A 349 20.04 -6.99 -13.56
C GLU A 349 19.31 -7.62 -14.77
N PRO A 350 19.76 -8.77 -15.30
CA PRO A 350 19.32 -9.28 -16.61
C PRO A 350 17.81 -9.40 -16.79
N GLY A 351 17.05 -9.70 -15.72
CA GLY A 351 15.60 -9.89 -15.76
C GLY A 351 14.76 -8.62 -15.62
N VAL A 352 15.36 -7.44 -15.42
CA VAL A 352 14.65 -6.19 -15.10
C VAL A 352 14.55 -5.29 -16.32
N GLY A 353 13.38 -4.72 -16.58
CA GLY A 353 13.14 -3.70 -17.60
C GLY A 353 13.39 -4.15 -19.04
N ARG A 354 13.32 -5.46 -19.30
CA ARG A 354 13.46 -6.06 -20.64
C ARG A 354 12.14 -6.12 -21.42
N LEU A 355 11.03 -5.97 -20.72
CA LEU A 355 9.68 -6.02 -21.28
C LEU A 355 9.05 -4.62 -21.22
N PRO A 356 8.82 -3.94 -22.36
CA PRO A 356 8.30 -2.57 -22.38
C PRO A 356 6.96 -2.41 -21.65
N HIS A 357 6.09 -3.42 -21.71
CA HIS A 357 4.79 -3.41 -21.05
C HIS A 357 4.85 -3.47 -19.51
N LEU A 358 6.03 -3.71 -18.93
CA LEU A 358 6.27 -3.62 -17.48
C LEU A 358 6.70 -2.21 -17.04
N ASN A 359 6.78 -1.26 -17.97
CA ASN A 359 7.05 0.17 -17.74
C ASN A 359 8.30 0.38 -16.87
N PRO A 360 9.51 0.08 -17.38
CA PRO A 360 10.73 0.31 -16.64
C PRO A 360 10.96 1.79 -16.33
N PHE A 361 11.59 2.06 -15.18
CA PHE A 361 11.91 3.41 -14.75
C PHE A 361 13.20 3.45 -13.90
N LEU A 362 13.85 4.60 -13.91
CA LEU A 362 14.91 4.96 -12.96
C LEU A 362 14.30 5.75 -11.80
N ARG A 363 14.76 5.49 -10.58
CA ARG A 363 14.42 6.28 -9.39
C ARG A 363 15.69 6.81 -8.73
N ARG A 364 15.75 8.13 -8.49
CA ARG A 364 16.89 8.81 -7.87
C ARG A 364 16.88 8.64 -6.34
N TRP A 365 18.08 8.53 -5.77
CA TRP A 365 18.35 8.53 -4.33
C TRP A 365 19.50 9.49 -4.00
N ASP A 366 19.38 10.19 -2.87
CA ASP A 366 20.22 11.35 -2.53
C ASP A 366 21.39 10.99 -1.59
N HIS A 367 21.57 9.71 -1.25
CA HIS A 367 22.71 9.30 -0.45
C HIS A 367 23.99 9.24 -1.30
N HIS A 368 25.08 9.66 -0.69
CA HIS A 368 26.41 9.61 -1.28
C HIS A 368 27.39 8.88 -0.36
N GLU A 369 28.56 8.50 -0.87
CA GLU A 369 29.64 8.02 0.00
C GLU A 369 30.02 9.12 1.00
N GLY A 370 29.79 8.84 2.28
CA GLY A 370 30.02 9.83 3.33
C GLY A 370 31.51 10.21 3.46
N PRO A 371 31.82 11.45 3.88
CA PRO A 371 33.20 11.87 4.15
C PRO A 371 33.81 11.02 5.27
N ARG A 372 35.12 10.75 5.18
CA ARG A 372 35.88 10.01 6.21
C ARG A 372 35.73 10.70 7.58
N ARG A 373 34.90 10.16 8.47
CA ARG A 373 34.84 10.57 9.89
C ARG A 373 35.67 9.60 10.74
N LYS A 374 36.63 10.13 11.51
CA LYS A 374 37.47 9.37 12.46
C LYS A 374 38.11 8.09 11.86
N GLY A 375 38.55 8.14 10.60
CA GLY A 375 39.24 7.02 9.94
C GLY A 375 38.34 5.85 9.50
N ARG A 376 37.02 5.93 9.65
CA ARG A 376 36.06 4.98 9.07
C ARG A 376 35.34 5.63 7.90
N THR A 377 35.56 5.13 6.69
CA THR A 377 34.61 5.29 5.59
C THR A 377 33.40 4.40 5.89
N ALA A 378 32.19 4.95 5.93
CA ALA A 378 30.99 4.15 5.76
C ALA A 378 30.89 3.80 4.27
N ALA A 379 31.73 2.87 3.82
CA ALA A 379 31.69 2.40 2.45
C ALA A 379 30.29 1.85 2.16
N LEU A 380 29.72 2.25 1.02
CA LEU A 380 28.41 1.77 0.62
C LEU A 380 28.48 0.25 0.35
N LYS A 381 27.45 -0.46 0.77
CA LYS A 381 27.27 -1.90 0.52
C LYS A 381 26.22 -2.05 -0.57
N GLY A 382 26.64 -2.47 -1.76
CA GLY A 382 25.75 -2.58 -2.93
C GLY A 382 25.15 -1.22 -3.34
N GLY A 383 25.91 -0.14 -3.17
CA GLY A 383 25.46 1.22 -3.44
C GLY A 383 24.54 1.84 -2.38
N ALA A 384 24.22 1.14 -1.28
CA ALA A 384 23.39 1.64 -0.18
C ALA A 384 24.17 1.81 1.14
N VAL A 385 23.63 2.61 2.07
CA VAL A 385 24.27 2.91 3.36
C VAL A 385 24.04 1.76 4.35
N PRO A 386 25.07 1.17 4.98
CA PRO A 386 24.88 0.14 6.01
C PRO A 386 24.13 0.67 7.23
N VAL A 387 23.17 -0.11 7.75
CA VAL A 387 22.49 0.22 9.01
C VAL A 387 23.49 0.07 10.16
N THR A 388 23.60 1.10 11.01
CA THR A 388 24.33 0.98 12.28
C THR A 388 23.43 1.39 13.43
N GLU A 389 23.19 0.45 14.35
CA GLU A 389 22.31 0.66 15.49
C GLU A 389 23.02 1.30 16.68
N GLY A 390 22.28 2.13 17.42
CA GLY A 390 22.79 2.70 18.67
C GLY A 390 23.63 3.96 18.50
N GLU A 391 23.69 4.53 17.30
CA GLU A 391 24.38 5.80 17.02
C GLU A 391 23.57 6.69 16.07
N TRP A 392 23.89 7.99 16.07
CA TRP A 392 23.32 8.96 15.14
C TRP A 392 24.11 8.97 13.84
N LEU A 393 23.40 8.74 12.74
CA LEU A 393 23.92 8.72 11.38
C LEU A 393 23.50 10.02 10.67
N PRO A 394 24.45 10.82 10.15
CA PRO A 394 24.11 12.01 9.40
C PRO A 394 23.56 11.63 8.02
N LEU A 395 22.53 12.36 7.58
CA LEU A 395 22.08 12.36 6.19
C LEU A 395 22.74 13.54 5.47
N GLU A 396 22.25 14.76 5.72
CA GLU A 396 22.75 16.04 5.21
C GLU A 396 22.09 17.21 5.97
N ASP A 397 22.55 18.44 5.77
CA ASP A 397 21.91 19.68 6.25
C ASP A 397 21.54 19.70 7.75
N GLY A 398 22.27 18.94 8.56
CA GLY A 398 22.03 18.77 9.99
C GLY A 398 20.95 17.73 10.35
N VAL A 399 20.32 17.07 9.37
CA VAL A 399 19.40 15.95 9.60
C VAL A 399 20.20 14.70 9.94
N GLU A 400 19.81 14.05 11.05
CA GLU A 400 20.40 12.79 11.49
C GLU A 400 19.31 11.78 11.87
N VAL A 401 19.64 10.50 11.72
CA VAL A 401 18.77 9.39 12.10
C VAL A 401 19.47 8.43 13.05
N TYR A 402 18.68 7.77 13.88
CA TYR A 402 19.13 6.81 14.86
C TYR A 402 18.32 5.53 14.73
N PHE A 403 18.98 4.41 14.46
CA PHE A 403 18.36 3.08 14.48
C PHE A 403 18.47 2.46 15.88
N ALA A 404 17.34 2.00 16.42
CA ALA A 404 17.33 1.32 17.72
C ALA A 404 18.04 -0.03 17.66
N LYS A 405 18.58 -0.48 18.80
CA LYS A 405 19.26 -1.77 18.89
C LYS A 405 18.28 -2.94 18.82
N GLY A 406 18.67 -4.02 18.12
CA GLY A 406 17.89 -5.25 18.01
C GLY A 406 16.68 -5.13 17.10
N GLY A 407 16.75 -4.27 16.08
CA GLY A 407 15.70 -4.14 15.08
C GLY A 407 15.89 -5.14 13.94
N GLY A 408 14.81 -5.84 13.57
CA GLY A 408 14.71 -6.50 12.27
C GLY A 408 14.22 -5.52 11.20
N TYR A 409 14.90 -5.48 10.06
CA TYR A 409 14.64 -4.56 8.94
C TYR A 409 14.10 -5.33 7.74
N ARG A 410 13.05 -4.83 7.09
CA ARG A 410 12.52 -5.42 5.85
C ARG A 410 12.68 -4.43 4.70
N THR A 411 13.01 -4.94 3.52
CA THR A 411 13.05 -4.15 2.28
C THR A 411 11.75 -3.37 2.09
N GLY A 412 11.88 -2.07 1.82
CA GLY A 412 10.75 -1.14 1.63
C GLY A 412 10.19 -0.52 2.92
N ASP A 413 10.58 -1.00 4.11
CA ASP A 413 10.28 -0.31 5.38
C ASP A 413 10.91 1.09 5.33
N HIS A 414 10.13 2.12 5.66
CA HIS A 414 10.63 3.49 5.56
C HIS A 414 10.05 4.41 6.63
N TRP A 415 10.73 5.54 6.83
CA TRP A 415 10.32 6.63 7.71
C TRP A 415 10.32 7.94 6.93
N LEU A 416 9.34 8.79 7.23
CA LEU A 416 9.22 10.12 6.63
C LEU A 416 9.56 11.18 7.68
N ILE A 417 10.41 12.14 7.30
CA ILE A 417 10.95 13.16 8.19
C ILE A 417 10.75 14.52 7.50
N PRO A 418 9.63 15.23 7.76
CA PRO A 418 9.41 16.55 7.21
C PRO A 418 10.42 17.53 7.83
N ALA A 419 11.20 18.21 7.00
CA ALA A 419 12.12 19.27 7.40
C ALA A 419 11.58 20.64 6.97
N ARG A 420 11.74 21.66 7.82
CA ARG A 420 11.23 23.01 7.53
C ARG A 420 12.31 24.06 7.73
N THR A 421 12.61 24.82 6.68
CA THR A 421 13.52 25.97 6.76
C THR A 421 13.00 27.01 7.74
N ALA A 422 11.69 27.24 7.77
CA ALA A 422 11.07 28.25 8.64
C ALA A 422 11.25 27.96 10.15
N THR A 423 11.26 26.69 10.56
CA THR A 423 11.51 26.30 11.96
C THR A 423 12.97 25.96 12.22
N GLY A 424 13.78 25.79 11.17
CA GLY A 424 15.17 25.37 11.27
C GLY A 424 15.32 23.98 11.89
N GLY A 425 14.35 23.07 11.68
CA GLY A 425 14.40 21.72 12.22
C GLY A 425 13.46 20.73 11.54
N VAL A 426 13.42 19.51 12.09
CA VAL A 426 12.53 18.43 11.62
C VAL A 426 11.26 18.31 12.46
N GLU A 427 10.14 18.01 11.81
CA GLU A 427 8.84 17.69 12.43
C GLU A 427 8.85 16.22 12.88
N TRP A 428 9.48 15.92 14.01
CA TRP A 428 9.55 14.56 14.57
C TRP A 428 8.88 14.46 15.95
N PRO A 429 8.17 13.36 16.27
CA PRO A 429 7.60 13.15 17.61
C PRO A 429 8.68 13.17 18.70
N ALA A 430 8.45 13.92 19.78
CA ALA A 430 9.39 14.06 20.88
C ALA A 430 8.69 13.92 22.24
N ASP A 431 9.45 13.54 23.26
CA ASP A 431 8.99 13.51 24.65
C ASP A 431 8.86 14.95 25.24
N PRO A 432 8.32 15.13 26.47
CA PRO A 432 8.22 16.45 27.08
C PRO A 432 9.56 17.18 27.28
N ALA A 433 10.69 16.46 27.29
CA ALA A 433 12.04 17.00 27.33
C ALA A 433 12.62 17.30 25.93
N ARG A 434 11.78 17.21 24.88
CA ARG A 434 12.14 17.36 23.46
C ARG A 434 13.17 16.35 22.94
N ARG A 435 13.25 15.17 23.56
CA ARG A 435 14.05 14.07 23.03
C ARG A 435 13.26 13.33 21.95
N PRO A 436 13.84 13.07 20.77
CA PRO A 436 13.19 12.32 19.71
C PRO A 436 12.69 10.95 20.19
N LEU A 437 11.44 10.62 19.87
CA LEU A 437 10.84 9.33 20.17
C LEU A 437 11.14 8.33 19.06
N LEU A 438 11.35 7.06 19.43
CA LEU A 438 11.48 5.96 18.48
C LEU A 438 10.12 5.66 17.82
N GLN A 439 10.10 5.67 16.49
CA GLN A 439 8.92 5.38 15.66
C GLN A 439 9.13 4.09 14.86
N GLY A 440 8.07 3.29 14.72
CA GLY A 440 8.03 2.20 13.74
C GLY A 440 8.00 2.76 12.31
N PRO A 441 8.32 1.95 11.29
CA PRO A 441 8.27 2.41 9.90
C PRO A 441 6.83 2.75 9.50
N ALA A 442 6.67 3.79 8.68
CA ALA A 442 5.47 4.03 7.87
C ALA A 442 5.45 3.11 6.62
N GLY A 443 6.15 1.98 6.72
CA GLY A 443 6.49 1.03 5.67
C GLY A 443 5.32 0.30 5.05
N ILE A 444 5.64 -0.75 4.30
CA ILE A 444 4.64 -1.57 3.61
C ILE A 444 3.96 -2.48 4.64
N ALA A 445 2.70 -2.18 4.95
CA ALA A 445 1.86 -3.07 5.73
C ALA A 445 1.43 -4.27 4.87
N ARG A 446 1.74 -5.48 5.33
CA ARG A 446 1.37 -6.74 4.68
C ARG A 446 0.21 -7.38 5.43
N HIS A 447 -0.84 -7.71 4.70
CA HIS A 447 -2.08 -8.30 5.19
C HIS A 447 -2.20 -9.71 4.61
N LEU A 448 -2.37 -10.71 5.48
CA LEU A 448 -2.17 -12.11 5.13
C LEU A 448 -3.41 -12.94 5.43
N ALA A 449 -3.78 -13.84 4.52
CA ALA A 449 -4.94 -14.73 4.69
C ALA A 449 -4.64 -16.15 4.21
N PRO A 450 -4.93 -17.20 4.99
CA PRO A 450 -4.79 -18.57 4.51
C PRO A 450 -5.92 -18.89 3.52
N LEU A 451 -5.59 -19.48 2.37
CA LEU A 451 -6.55 -19.82 1.32
C LEU A 451 -6.83 -21.31 1.26
N ALA A 452 -5.79 -22.14 1.21
CA ALA A 452 -5.93 -23.59 1.14
C ALA A 452 -4.74 -24.32 1.76
N LEU A 453 -4.96 -25.57 2.16
CA LEU A 453 -3.91 -26.53 2.51
C LEU A 453 -3.86 -27.60 1.43
N VAL A 454 -2.74 -27.69 0.70
CA VAL A 454 -2.52 -28.68 -0.36
C VAL A 454 -1.84 -29.89 0.25
N LYS A 455 -2.49 -31.06 0.20
CA LYS A 455 -2.02 -32.33 0.80
C LYS A 455 -1.58 -33.38 -0.23
N GLY A 456 -1.87 -33.16 -1.52
CA GLY A 456 -1.59 -34.09 -2.61
C GLY A 456 -1.96 -33.48 -3.98
N GLU A 457 -1.72 -34.20 -5.07
CA GLU A 457 -1.88 -33.72 -6.46
C GLU A 457 -3.32 -33.30 -6.83
N GLU A 458 -4.34 -33.73 -6.08
CA GLU A 458 -5.76 -33.33 -6.30
C GLU A 458 -6.48 -32.94 -4.99
N SER A 459 -5.73 -32.69 -3.90
CA SER A 459 -6.31 -32.48 -2.57
C SER A 459 -5.97 -31.10 -2.03
N ALA A 460 -6.85 -30.13 -2.30
CA ALA A 460 -6.82 -28.80 -1.71
C ALA A 460 -7.94 -28.65 -0.67
N VAL A 461 -7.56 -28.45 0.58
CA VAL A 461 -8.47 -28.24 1.71
C VAL A 461 -8.73 -26.75 1.86
N ASP A 462 -9.96 -26.30 1.60
CA ASP A 462 -10.33 -24.88 1.70
C ASP A 462 -10.23 -24.34 3.14
N LEU A 463 -9.41 -23.30 3.31
CA LEU A 463 -9.16 -22.59 4.56
C LEU A 463 -9.84 -21.22 4.61
N ARG A 464 -10.45 -20.75 3.52
CA ARG A 464 -11.14 -19.45 3.46
C ARG A 464 -12.31 -19.40 4.43
N LEU A 465 -12.69 -18.17 4.77
CA LEU A 465 -13.90 -17.88 5.55
C LEU A 465 -14.89 -17.12 4.68
N ALA A 466 -16.17 -17.30 4.97
CA ALA A 466 -17.25 -16.67 4.23
C ALA A 466 -18.27 -16.03 5.16
N PHE A 467 -18.78 -14.86 4.77
CA PHE A 467 -19.85 -14.15 5.48
C PHE A 467 -21.09 -14.01 4.59
N GLY A 468 -22.26 -14.01 5.22
CA GLY A 468 -23.54 -13.74 4.54
C GLY A 468 -23.97 -12.28 4.73
N PRO A 469 -24.96 -11.81 3.96
CA PRO A 469 -25.61 -10.53 4.23
C PRO A 469 -26.17 -10.49 5.66
N LEU A 470 -25.97 -9.38 6.37
CA LEU A 470 -26.59 -9.16 7.68
C LEU A 470 -28.05 -8.71 7.56
N ALA A 471 -28.43 -8.12 6.43
CA ALA A 471 -29.81 -7.73 6.16
C ALA A 471 -30.66 -8.98 5.85
N GLY A 472 -31.80 -9.09 6.51
CA GLY A 472 -32.82 -10.13 6.28
C GLY A 472 -34.11 -9.53 5.71
N SER A 473 -34.96 -10.37 5.12
CA SER A 473 -36.31 -9.95 4.77
C SER A 473 -37.10 -9.61 6.04
N ILE A 474 -37.78 -8.47 6.03
CA ILE A 474 -38.78 -8.17 7.05
C ILE A 474 -39.95 -9.13 6.78
N PRO A 475 -40.30 -10.03 7.71
CA PRO A 475 -41.44 -10.92 7.52
C PRO A 475 -42.70 -10.08 7.34
N ALA A 476 -43.60 -10.51 6.46
CA ALA A 476 -44.92 -9.89 6.37
C ALA A 476 -45.58 -9.93 7.76
N ALA A 477 -46.14 -8.80 8.21
CA ALA A 477 -46.87 -8.75 9.46
C ALA A 477 -47.95 -9.82 9.45
N ASP A 478 -48.00 -10.65 10.49
CA ASP A 478 -49.06 -11.64 10.60
C ASP A 478 -50.42 -10.95 10.74
N ALA A 479 -51.49 -11.67 10.42
CA ALA A 479 -52.84 -11.11 10.42
C ALA A 479 -53.25 -10.55 11.80
N ALA A 480 -52.66 -11.07 12.89
CA ALA A 480 -52.91 -10.60 14.24
C ALA A 480 -52.22 -9.25 14.51
N THR A 481 -51.00 -9.07 14.01
CA THR A 481 -50.24 -7.82 14.12
C THR A 481 -50.90 -6.72 13.29
N LEU A 482 -51.32 -7.03 12.05
CA LEU A 482 -52.07 -6.09 11.21
C LEU A 482 -53.42 -5.70 11.84
N ALA A 483 -54.14 -6.66 12.42
CA ALA A 483 -55.39 -6.39 13.13
C ALA A 483 -55.19 -5.53 14.39
N ALA A 484 -54.09 -5.76 15.12
CA ALA A 484 -53.73 -4.96 16.29
C ALA A 484 -53.33 -3.53 15.91
N GLU A 485 -52.57 -3.35 14.82
CA GLU A 485 -52.24 -2.03 14.28
C GLU A 485 -53.48 -1.29 13.77
N GLU A 486 -54.42 -1.98 13.10
CA GLU A 486 -55.66 -1.37 12.65
C GLU A 486 -56.57 -0.99 13.83
N GLN A 487 -56.61 -1.82 14.88
CA GLN A 487 -57.33 -1.51 16.11
C GLN A 487 -56.71 -0.31 16.84
N ALA A 488 -55.38 -0.27 16.97
CA ALA A 488 -54.67 0.87 17.57
C ALA A 488 -54.92 2.16 16.77
N ARG A 489 -54.88 2.10 15.43
CA ARG A 489 -55.20 3.24 14.57
C ARG A 489 -56.65 3.70 14.72
N ARG A 490 -57.61 2.77 14.90
CA ARG A 490 -59.02 3.11 15.18
C ARG A 490 -59.19 3.76 16.55
N GLU A 491 -58.48 3.28 17.56
CA GLU A 491 -58.50 3.86 18.91
C GLU A 491 -57.87 5.26 18.93
N GLU A 492 -56.79 5.48 18.18
CA GLU A 492 -56.17 6.80 18.01
C GLU A 492 -57.12 7.78 17.30
N LEU A 493 -57.74 7.36 16.17
CA LEU A 493 -58.76 8.15 15.48
C LEU A 493 -59.99 8.45 16.36
N ALA A 494 -60.42 7.48 17.18
CA ALA A 494 -61.53 7.67 18.11
C ALA A 494 -61.18 8.60 19.29
N ALA A 495 -59.91 8.64 19.71
CA ALA A 495 -59.43 9.57 20.72
C ALA A 495 -59.31 11.01 20.17
N GLU A 496 -59.11 11.17 18.86
CA GLU A 496 -59.08 12.47 18.18
C GLU A 496 -60.46 13.02 17.80
N ASP A 497 -61.55 12.23 17.88
CA ASP A 497 -62.92 12.69 17.60
C ASP A 497 -63.51 13.46 18.82
N PRO A 498 -63.68 14.80 18.74
CA PRO A 498 -64.16 15.60 19.87
C PRO A 498 -65.67 15.43 20.16
N SER A 499 -66.39 14.67 19.35
CA SER A 499 -67.86 14.60 19.41
C SER A 499 -68.41 13.70 20.52
N HIS A 500 -67.60 12.81 21.10
CA HIS A 500 -68.05 11.84 22.12
C HIS A 500 -67.92 12.31 23.59
N GLY A 501 -67.53 13.57 23.82
CA GLY A 501 -67.32 14.14 25.16
C GLY A 501 -68.37 15.14 25.67
N ARG A 502 -69.50 15.34 24.99
CA ARG A 502 -70.58 16.20 25.51
C ARG A 502 -71.57 15.38 26.35
N SER A 503 -71.29 15.30 27.65
CA SER A 503 -72.19 14.71 28.63
C SER A 503 -73.53 15.44 28.64
N GLN A 504 -74.65 14.73 28.77
CA GLN A 504 -76.02 15.30 28.79
C GLN A 504 -76.20 16.37 29.88
N THR A 505 -75.36 16.36 30.91
CA THR A 505 -75.31 17.36 31.97
C THR A 505 -74.90 18.76 31.49
N THR A 506 -74.19 18.90 30.38
CA THR A 506 -73.83 20.22 29.83
C THR A 506 -74.99 20.86 29.06
N VAL A 507 -75.88 20.06 28.49
CA VAL A 507 -77.06 20.55 27.75
C VAL A 507 -78.17 21.03 28.71
N GLU A 508 -78.35 20.37 29.85
CA GLU A 508 -79.30 20.83 30.88
C GLU A 508 -78.82 22.07 31.64
N ALA A 509 -77.50 22.29 31.74
CA ALA A 509 -76.94 23.49 32.35
C ALA A 509 -77.08 24.75 31.45
N GLU A 510 -77.06 24.59 30.12
CA GLU A 510 -77.28 25.72 29.19
C GLU A 510 -78.77 26.09 29.06
N ALA A 511 -79.69 25.12 29.19
CA ALA A 511 -81.14 25.40 29.17
C ALA A 511 -81.65 26.13 30.44
N ALA A 512 -80.92 26.06 31.55
CA ALA A 512 -81.26 26.75 32.80
C ALA A 512 -80.80 28.22 32.85
N VAL A 513 -79.99 28.68 31.87
CA VAL A 513 -79.45 30.05 31.81
C VAL A 513 -80.24 30.95 30.84
N GLU A 514 -81.10 30.39 29.98
CA GLU A 514 -82.00 31.16 29.09
C GLU A 514 -83.40 31.44 29.69
N GLY A 515 -83.63 31.09 30.97
CA GLY A 515 -84.93 31.22 31.64
C GLY A 515 -85.12 32.45 32.56
N ASP A 516 -84.15 33.36 32.64
CA ASP A 516 -84.27 34.58 33.46
C ASP A 516 -83.57 35.78 32.79
N ASN A 517 -84.20 36.28 31.71
CA ASN A 517 -84.24 37.70 31.33
C ASN A 517 -85.31 37.96 30.27
#